data_AF-T0C569-F1
#
_entry.id   AF-T0C569-F1
#
_cell.length_a   1.000
_cell.length_b   1.000
_cell.length_c   1.000
_cell.angle_alpha   90.00
_cell.angle_beta   90.00
_cell.angle_gamma   90.00
#
_symmetry.space_group_name_H-M   'P 1'
#
loop_
_entity.id
_entity.type
_entity.pdbx_description
1 polymer ?
#
loop_
_entity_poly.entity_id
_entity_poly.type
_entity_poly.pdbx_seq_one_letter_code
_entity_poly.pdbx_strand_id
1 'polypeptide(L)'
;MNAKQFYELVQSGTRPVIEITQEYDEGADIGMRMRALSISIDDPESQYACYIIKCDLKEFENYNEPFEKANWYDKNGQPTLKWRETGFYPRDGITELYLNVNDVDDIESALFKVVEENTIYNEYVQSESKLPYVVWLEDRVKLLQFCCRELEHKQLKTKVL
;
A
#
# COMPACT_ATOMS: atom_id res chain seq x y z
N MET A 1 -11.10 4.68 -0.13
CA MET A 1 -11.22 3.25 0.28
C MET A 1 -11.31 3.19 1.80
N ASN A 2 -12.20 2.40 2.39
CA ASN A 2 -12.36 2.33 3.86
C ASN A 2 -11.45 1.27 4.53
N ALA A 3 -11.29 1.32 5.86
CA ALA A 3 -10.34 0.48 6.62
C ALA A 3 -10.54 -1.01 6.38
N LYS A 4 -11.81 -1.43 6.33
CA LYS A 4 -12.19 -2.80 6.05
C LYS A 4 -11.80 -3.25 4.64
N GLN A 5 -12.06 -2.43 3.63
CA GLN A 5 -11.68 -2.73 2.24
C GLN A 5 -10.16 -2.85 2.09
N PHE A 6 -9.39 -1.97 2.75
CA PHE A 6 -7.94 -2.06 2.77
C PHE A 6 -7.45 -3.32 3.48
N TYR A 7 -8.09 -3.70 4.59
CA TYR A 7 -7.81 -4.96 5.27
C TYR A 7 -8.01 -6.16 4.35
N GLU A 8 -9.16 -6.26 3.70
CA GLU A 8 -9.47 -7.32 2.73
C GLU A 8 -8.49 -7.32 1.55
N LEU A 9 -8.09 -6.13 1.09
CA LEU A 9 -7.10 -5.97 0.03
C LEU A 9 -5.74 -6.57 0.41
N VAL A 10 -5.20 -6.20 1.56
CA VAL A 10 -3.90 -6.70 2.01
C VAL A 10 -3.98 -8.19 2.34
N GLN A 11 -5.09 -8.65 2.94
CA GLN A 11 -5.33 -10.08 3.21
C GLN A 11 -5.42 -10.93 1.92
N SER A 12 -5.84 -10.35 0.79
CA SER A 12 -5.84 -11.04 -0.51
C SER A 12 -4.43 -11.31 -1.08
N GLY A 13 -3.39 -10.79 -0.42
CA GLY A 13 -2.00 -10.88 -0.85
C GLY A 13 -1.52 -9.70 -1.69
N THR A 14 -2.40 -8.72 -1.95
CA THR A 14 -1.99 -7.47 -2.60
C THR A 14 -1.15 -6.63 -1.65
N ARG A 15 -0.14 -5.94 -2.19
CA ARG A 15 0.81 -5.14 -1.40
C ARG A 15 0.79 -3.69 -1.87
N PRO A 16 -0.28 -2.93 -1.59
CA PRO A 16 -0.44 -1.58 -2.10
C PRO A 16 0.63 -0.63 -1.55
N VAL A 17 1.05 0.34 -2.37
CA VAL A 17 1.78 1.52 -1.90
C VAL A 17 0.82 2.51 -1.27
N ILE A 18 1.16 2.93 -0.06
CA ILE A 18 0.45 3.96 0.70
C ILE A 18 1.33 5.22 0.82
N GLU A 19 0.70 6.38 0.89
CA GLU A 19 1.34 7.68 1.10
C GLU A 19 0.73 8.33 2.36
N ILE A 20 1.57 8.74 3.29
CA ILE A 20 1.16 9.36 4.54
C ILE A 20 0.52 10.72 4.26
N THR A 21 -0.69 10.95 4.77
CA THR A 21 -1.46 12.17 4.53
C THR A 21 -1.66 13.01 5.78
N GLN A 22 -1.40 12.45 6.97
CA GLN A 22 -1.52 13.15 8.25
C GLN A 22 -0.27 13.02 9.10
N GLU A 23 -0.13 13.92 10.07
CA GLU A 23 0.96 13.82 11.04
C GLU A 23 0.78 12.56 11.88
N TYR A 24 1.88 11.82 12.01
CA TYR A 24 1.94 10.59 12.78
C TYR A 24 3.05 10.79 13.81
N ASP A 25 2.68 10.80 15.10
CA ASP A 25 3.60 11.13 16.19
C ASP A 25 4.82 10.19 16.27
N GLU A 26 4.71 8.99 15.66
CA GLU A 26 5.73 7.95 15.71
C GLU A 26 6.24 7.56 14.31
N GLY A 27 6.88 8.51 13.61
CA GLY A 27 7.82 8.16 12.54
C GLY A 27 7.62 8.87 11.21
N ALA A 28 6.89 8.24 10.29
CA ALA A 28 6.86 8.68 8.89
C ALA A 28 6.20 10.06 8.72
N ASP A 29 6.91 10.96 8.05
CA ASP A 29 6.42 12.31 7.74
C ASP A 29 5.40 12.30 6.60
N ILE A 30 4.52 13.32 6.59
CA ILE A 30 3.54 13.55 5.52
C ILE A 30 4.23 13.54 4.15
N GLY A 31 3.66 12.76 3.22
CA GLY A 31 4.14 12.59 1.85
C GLY A 31 5.11 11.41 1.67
N MET A 32 5.61 10.81 2.77
CA MET A 32 6.39 9.58 2.67
C MET A 32 5.53 8.41 2.17
N ARG A 33 6.16 7.50 1.43
CA ARG A 33 5.58 6.29 0.87
C ARG A 33 6.17 5.04 1.48
N MET A 34 5.35 4.01 1.53
CA MET A 34 5.75 2.68 1.96
C MET A 34 4.85 1.62 1.32
N ARG A 35 5.36 0.40 1.20
CA ARG A 35 4.59 -0.74 0.68
C ARG A 35 3.97 -1.51 1.84
N ALA A 36 2.64 -1.62 1.87
CA ALA A 36 1.96 -2.45 2.86
C ALA A 36 2.25 -3.94 2.56
N LEU A 37 2.81 -4.65 3.54
CA LEU A 37 3.20 -6.06 3.43
C LEU A 37 2.14 -7.00 4.01
N SER A 38 1.60 -6.64 5.18
CA SER A 38 0.60 -7.43 5.89
C SER A 38 -0.19 -6.53 6.83
N ILE A 39 -1.39 -6.98 7.20
CA ILE A 39 -2.25 -6.30 8.17
C ILE A 39 -2.79 -7.31 9.20
N SER A 40 -2.82 -6.94 10.47
CA SER A 40 -3.39 -7.73 11.57
C SER A 40 -4.23 -6.86 12.49
N ILE A 41 -4.95 -7.48 13.42
CA ILE A 41 -5.72 -6.80 14.46
C ILE A 41 -5.17 -7.29 15.81
N ASP A 42 -4.81 -6.37 16.70
CA ASP A 42 -4.13 -6.69 17.98
C ASP A 42 -5.10 -7.28 19.03
N ASP A 43 -6.34 -6.78 19.07
CA ASP A 43 -7.39 -7.28 19.96
C ASP A 43 -8.79 -7.03 19.36
N PRO A 44 -9.33 -7.97 18.55
CA PRO A 44 -10.56 -7.74 17.80
C PRO A 44 -11.82 -7.62 18.68
N GLU A 45 -11.76 -7.99 19.95
CA GLU A 45 -12.91 -7.88 20.87
C GLU A 45 -12.89 -6.58 21.70
N SER A 46 -11.78 -5.83 21.66
CA SER A 46 -11.63 -4.57 22.37
C SER A 46 -12.20 -3.40 21.59
N GLN A 47 -12.82 -2.45 22.32
CA GLN A 47 -13.20 -1.15 21.76
C GLN A 47 -11.99 -0.30 21.33
N TYR A 48 -10.78 -0.69 21.75
CA TYR A 48 -9.51 -0.06 21.36
C TYR A 48 -8.74 -0.90 20.34
N ALA A 49 -9.41 -1.81 19.63
CA ALA A 49 -8.81 -2.59 18.57
C ALA A 49 -8.12 -1.66 17.55
N CYS A 50 -6.90 -2.02 17.15
CA CYS A 50 -6.16 -1.33 16.10
C CYS A 50 -5.79 -2.32 15.00
N TYR A 51 -5.90 -1.85 13.75
CA TYR A 51 -5.20 -2.45 12.64
C TYR A 51 -3.71 -2.14 12.76
N ILE A 52 -2.87 -3.18 12.70
CA ILE A 52 -1.42 -3.07 12.63
C ILE A 52 -1.00 -3.39 11.20
N ILE A 53 -0.43 -2.41 10.51
CA ILE A 53 -0.02 -2.54 9.11
C ILE A 53 1.50 -2.57 9.07
N LYS A 54 2.07 -3.73 8.71
CA LYS A 54 3.52 -3.84 8.47
C LYS A 54 3.85 -3.29 7.10
N CYS A 55 4.80 -2.37 7.04
CA CYS A 55 5.15 -1.64 5.83
C CYS A 55 6.66 -1.71 5.56
N ASP A 56 7.02 -1.73 4.27
CA ASP A 56 8.41 -1.65 3.79
C ASP A 56 8.71 -0.27 3.22
N LEU A 57 9.77 0.36 3.72
CA LEU A 57 10.26 1.68 3.32
C LEU A 57 11.34 1.62 2.24
N LYS A 58 12.03 0.47 2.07
CA LYS A 58 13.27 0.37 1.28
C LYS A 58 13.11 0.81 -0.17
N GLU A 59 11.99 0.44 -0.78
CA GLU A 59 11.68 0.82 -2.17
C GLU A 59 11.57 2.34 -2.35
N PHE A 60 11.28 3.08 -1.27
CA PHE A 60 10.94 4.50 -1.32
C PHE A 60 11.96 5.40 -0.62
N GLU A 61 13.12 4.91 -0.16
CA GLU A 61 14.09 5.74 0.58
C GLU A 61 14.46 7.02 -0.17
N ASN A 62 14.79 6.91 -1.46
CA ASN A 62 15.12 8.08 -2.30
C ASN A 62 13.91 8.99 -2.55
N TYR A 63 12.70 8.41 -2.63
CA TYR A 63 11.47 9.18 -2.79
C TYR A 63 11.12 9.93 -1.50
N ASN A 64 11.38 9.32 -0.35
CA ASN A 64 10.99 9.80 0.97
C ASN A 64 11.92 10.89 1.50
N GLU A 65 13.21 10.88 1.15
CA GLU A 65 14.22 11.81 1.63
C GLU A 65 13.82 13.31 1.62
N PRO A 66 13.14 13.84 0.57
CA PRO A 66 12.69 15.23 0.54
C PRO A 66 11.57 15.56 1.53
N PHE A 67 10.80 14.57 1.99
CA PHE A 67 9.66 14.74 2.90
C PHE A 67 10.08 14.72 4.37
N GLU A 68 11.27 14.21 4.67
CA GLU A 68 11.77 14.03 6.03
C GLU A 68 12.01 15.37 6.73
N LYS A 69 11.36 15.55 7.87
CA LYS A 69 11.48 16.75 8.68
C LYS A 69 12.41 16.48 9.86
N ALA A 70 13.26 17.46 10.18
CA ALA A 70 13.93 17.47 11.46
C ALA A 70 12.92 17.89 12.53
N ASN A 71 12.23 16.93 13.13
CA ASN A 71 11.17 17.14 14.13
C ASN A 71 11.38 16.31 15.41
N TRP A 72 12.52 15.64 15.55
CA TRP A 72 12.92 14.96 16.77
C TRP A 72 13.74 15.88 17.67
N TYR A 73 13.35 15.97 18.93
CA TYR A 73 13.82 17.00 19.85
C TYR A 73 15.02 16.53 20.69
N ASP A 74 16.01 17.40 20.84
CA ASP A 74 17.12 17.20 21.77
C ASP A 74 16.69 17.45 23.23
N LYS A 75 17.64 17.30 24.17
CA LYS A 75 17.41 17.57 25.60
C LYS A 75 17.02 19.02 25.92
N ASN A 76 17.21 19.95 25.00
CA ASN A 76 16.87 21.36 25.14
C ASN A 76 15.52 21.68 24.47
N GLY A 77 14.82 20.68 23.92
CA GLY A 77 13.57 20.87 23.20
C GLY A 77 13.76 21.49 21.82
N GLN A 78 14.93 21.34 21.19
CA GLN A 78 15.18 21.81 19.82
C GLN A 78 15.04 20.67 18.81
N PRO A 79 14.32 20.87 17.70
CA PRO A 79 14.23 19.88 16.64
C PRO A 79 15.58 19.76 15.94
N THR A 80 16.17 18.56 15.92
CA THR A 80 17.56 18.35 15.48
C THR A 80 17.74 17.18 14.54
N LEU A 81 16.90 16.15 14.61
CA LEU A 81 17.05 14.93 13.82
C LEU A 81 15.80 14.67 12.97
N LYS A 82 16.04 14.18 11.76
CA LYS A 82 15.04 13.49 10.94
C LYS A 82 14.79 12.11 11.51
N TRP A 83 13.61 11.53 11.25
CA TRP A 83 13.30 10.17 11.72
C TRP A 83 14.39 9.16 11.36
N ARG A 84 14.89 9.17 10.11
CA ARG A 84 15.98 8.28 9.64
C ARG A 84 17.30 8.39 10.40
N GLU A 85 17.54 9.52 11.05
CA GLU A 85 18.77 9.79 11.81
C GLU A 85 18.65 9.35 13.27
N THR A 86 17.45 8.95 13.70
CA THR A 86 17.18 8.48 15.05
C THR A 86 17.46 7.00 15.22
N GLY A 87 17.60 6.56 16.47
CA GLY A 87 17.63 5.15 16.81
C GLY A 87 16.31 4.40 16.62
N PHE A 88 15.22 5.13 16.35
CA PHE A 88 13.87 4.58 16.16
C PHE A 88 13.56 4.23 14.70
N TYR A 89 14.38 4.69 13.76
CA TYR A 89 14.21 4.31 12.36
C TYR A 89 14.52 2.81 12.15
N PRO A 90 13.64 2.05 11.46
CA PRO A 90 13.84 0.62 11.29
C PRO A 90 15.03 0.35 10.36
N ARG A 91 16.07 -0.30 10.88
CA ARG A 91 17.29 -0.61 10.11
C ARG A 91 17.07 -1.63 9.00
N ASP A 92 16.07 -2.48 9.15
CA ASP A 92 15.64 -3.43 8.13
C ASP A 92 14.62 -2.83 7.15
N GLY A 93 14.23 -1.57 7.34
CA GLY A 93 13.24 -0.85 6.56
C GLY A 93 11.80 -1.23 6.85
N ILE A 94 11.54 -2.09 7.85
CA ILE A 94 10.20 -2.55 8.19
C ILE A 94 9.65 -1.73 9.36
N THR A 95 8.52 -1.06 9.13
CA THR A 95 7.82 -0.29 10.15
C THR A 95 6.38 -0.78 10.33
N GLU A 96 5.73 -0.35 11.40
CA GLU A 96 4.34 -0.64 11.69
C GLU A 96 3.55 0.66 11.77
N LEU A 97 2.42 0.73 11.06
CA LEU A 97 1.44 1.79 11.22
C LEU A 97 0.25 1.24 12.00
N TYR A 98 -0.28 2.07 12.88
CA TYR A 98 -1.40 1.73 13.75
C TYR A 98 -2.61 2.60 13.37
N LEU A 99 -3.73 1.94 13.05
CA LEU A 99 -4.99 2.60 12.70
C LEU A 99 -6.10 2.09 13.62
N ASN A 100 -6.83 3.00 14.27
CA ASN A 100 -7.93 2.61 15.15
C ASN A 100 -9.06 1.96 14.34
N VAL A 101 -9.61 0.84 14.82
CA VAL A 101 -10.73 0.13 14.18
C VAL A 101 -12.04 0.91 14.31
N ASN A 102 -12.08 2.06 14.98
CA ASN A 102 -13.25 2.96 14.97
C ASN A 102 -13.11 4.11 13.97
N ASP A 103 -11.92 4.36 13.41
CA ASP A 103 -11.68 5.38 12.37
C ASP A 103 -12.06 4.85 10.96
N VAL A 104 -13.08 3.98 10.91
CA VAL A 104 -13.41 3.11 9.77
C VAL A 104 -13.96 3.85 8.57
N ASP A 105 -14.62 4.98 8.80
CA ASP A 105 -15.47 5.59 7.79
C ASP A 105 -14.67 6.14 6.60
N ASP A 106 -13.39 6.51 6.77
CA ASP A 106 -12.52 6.87 5.66
C ASP A 106 -11.00 6.84 6.01
N ILE A 107 -10.24 5.86 5.50
CA ILE A 107 -8.78 5.80 5.72
C ILE A 107 -8.07 7.02 5.13
N GLU A 108 -8.57 7.53 4.00
CA GLU A 108 -8.00 8.68 3.33
C GLU A 108 -8.11 9.94 4.21
N SER A 109 -9.06 9.92 5.16
CA SER A 109 -9.24 10.92 6.20
C SER A 109 -8.50 10.60 7.52
N ALA A 110 -7.86 9.44 7.66
CA ALA A 110 -7.37 8.97 8.96
C ALA A 110 -5.83 8.94 9.10
N LEU A 111 -5.06 8.58 8.07
CA LEU A 111 -3.58 8.53 8.19
C LEU A 111 -2.82 8.52 6.87
N PHE A 112 -3.33 7.80 5.88
CA PHE A 112 -2.68 7.61 4.59
C PHE A 112 -3.69 7.45 3.47
N LYS A 113 -3.23 7.61 2.23
CA LYS A 113 -4.01 7.24 1.04
C LYS A 113 -3.28 6.15 0.27
N VAL A 114 -4.03 5.31 -0.43
CA VAL A 114 -3.45 4.36 -1.39
C VAL A 114 -3.08 5.16 -2.65
N VAL A 115 -1.78 5.22 -2.96
CA VAL A 115 -1.25 5.90 -4.16
C VAL A 115 -0.95 4.93 -5.29
N GLU A 116 -0.94 3.64 -5.01
CA GLU A 116 -0.81 2.65 -6.07
C GLU A 116 -2.14 2.45 -6.78
N GLU A 117 -2.31 3.19 -7.87
CA GLU A 117 -3.26 2.84 -8.92
C GLU A 117 -2.72 1.62 -9.68
N ASN A 118 -2.71 0.46 -9.03
CA ASN A 118 -2.53 -0.77 -9.76
C ASN A 118 -3.75 -0.91 -10.69
N THR A 119 -3.59 -0.47 -11.94
CA THR A 119 -4.68 -0.42 -12.93
C THR A 119 -5.36 -1.76 -13.07
N ILE A 120 -4.60 -2.85 -13.02
CA ILE A 120 -5.10 -4.22 -13.05
C ILE A 120 -5.96 -4.53 -11.81
N TYR A 121 -5.51 -4.15 -10.60
CA TYR A 121 -6.31 -4.32 -9.38
C TYR A 121 -7.56 -3.42 -9.37
N ASN A 122 -7.45 -2.18 -9.84
CA ASN A 122 -8.58 -1.27 -9.97
C ASN A 122 -9.61 -1.84 -10.95
N GLU A 123 -9.17 -2.41 -12.06
CA GLU A 123 -10.02 -3.13 -13.00
C GLU A 123 -10.68 -4.36 -12.36
N TYR A 124 -10.01 -5.05 -11.42
CA TYR A 124 -10.60 -6.13 -10.65
C TYR A 124 -11.73 -5.64 -9.75
N VAL A 125 -11.48 -4.58 -8.96
CA VAL A 125 -12.50 -3.97 -8.09
C VAL A 125 -13.71 -3.50 -8.90
N GLN A 126 -13.46 -2.84 -10.04
CA GLN A 126 -14.51 -2.38 -10.94
C GLN A 126 -15.28 -3.51 -11.65
N SER A 127 -14.68 -4.70 -11.77
CA SER A 127 -15.35 -5.84 -12.43
C SER A 127 -16.44 -6.49 -11.58
N GLU A 128 -16.54 -6.14 -10.29
CA GLU A 128 -17.45 -6.77 -9.31
C GLU A 128 -17.33 -8.31 -9.29
N SER A 129 -16.14 -8.82 -9.63
CA SER A 129 -15.87 -10.25 -9.72
C SER A 129 -16.02 -10.92 -8.36
N LYS A 130 -16.68 -12.08 -8.34
CA LYS A 130 -16.77 -12.95 -7.15
C LYS A 130 -15.56 -13.88 -7.00
N LEU A 131 -14.67 -13.90 -7.97
CA LEU A 131 -13.45 -14.70 -7.94
C LEU A 131 -12.40 -14.01 -7.07
N PRO A 132 -11.56 -14.76 -6.33
CA PRO A 132 -10.36 -14.19 -5.72
C PRO A 132 -9.48 -13.50 -6.76
N TYR A 133 -8.83 -12.40 -6.37
CA TYR A 133 -8.02 -11.57 -7.28
C TYR A 133 -7.03 -12.38 -8.13
N VAL A 134 -6.32 -13.34 -7.53
CA VAL A 134 -5.35 -14.20 -8.25
C VAL A 134 -6.03 -15.05 -9.32
N VAL A 135 -7.19 -15.63 -9.03
CA VAL A 135 -7.92 -16.46 -10.01
C VAL A 135 -8.44 -15.59 -11.16
N TRP A 136 -8.92 -14.39 -10.85
CA TRP A 136 -9.34 -13.42 -11.85
C TRP A 136 -8.18 -12.97 -12.75
N LEU A 137 -6.98 -12.78 -12.18
CA LEU A 137 -5.76 -12.48 -12.93
C LEU A 137 -5.39 -13.60 -13.90
N GLU A 138 -5.41 -14.85 -13.43
CA GLU A 138 -5.08 -16.02 -14.26
C GLU A 138 -6.00 -16.12 -15.48
N ASP A 139 -7.30 -15.85 -15.32
CA ASP A 139 -8.26 -15.87 -16.42
C ASP A 139 -8.01 -14.75 -17.43
N ARG A 140 -7.63 -13.56 -16.97
CA ARG A 140 -7.19 -12.48 -17.86
C ARG A 140 -5.92 -12.84 -18.64
N VAL A 141 -4.96 -13.49 -18.01
CA VAL A 141 -3.74 -13.95 -18.68
C VAL A 141 -4.08 -14.97 -19.77
N LYS A 142 -4.98 -15.93 -19.51
CA LYS A 142 -5.45 -16.90 -20.51
C LYS A 142 -6.11 -16.21 -21.70
N LEU A 143 -6.96 -15.21 -21.45
CA LEU A 143 -7.62 -14.43 -22.50
C LEU A 143 -6.62 -13.66 -23.36
N LEU A 144 -5.63 -13.01 -22.74
CA LEU A 144 -4.57 -12.30 -23.46
C LEU A 144 -3.75 -13.24 -24.34
N GLN A 145 -3.39 -14.42 -23.83
CA GLN A 145 -2.68 -15.44 -24.60
C GLN A 145 -3.49 -15.93 -25.82
N PHE A 146 -4.80 -16.11 -25.66
CA PHE A 146 -5.68 -16.47 -26.77
C PHE A 146 -5.74 -15.37 -27.84
N CYS A 147 -5.92 -14.11 -27.43
CA CYS A 147 -5.97 -12.97 -28.33
C CYS A 147 -4.66 -12.76 -29.11
N CYS A 148 -3.49 -12.92 -28.46
CA CYS A 148 -2.20 -12.80 -29.14
C CYS A 148 -2.04 -13.85 -30.26
N ARG A 149 -2.42 -15.10 -30.00
CA ARG A 149 -2.33 -16.18 -31.00
C ARG A 149 -3.23 -15.92 -32.22
N GLU A 150 -4.43 -15.38 -32.01
CA GLU A 150 -5.34 -15.02 -33.09
C GLU A 150 -4.81 -13.87 -33.95
N LEU A 151 -4.16 -12.87 -33.34
CA LEU A 151 -3.53 -11.75 -34.06
C LEU A 151 -2.34 -12.21 -34.89
N GLU A 152 -1.49 -13.09 -34.37
CA GLU A 152 -0.39 -13.70 -35.10
C GLU A 152 -0.89 -14.50 -36.32
N HIS A 153 -1.94 -15.32 -36.14
CA HIS A 153 -2.56 -16.07 -37.23
C HIS A 153 -3.17 -15.18 -38.31
N LYS A 154 -3.77 -14.04 -37.94
CA LYS A 154 -4.29 -13.08 -38.92
C LYS A 154 -3.18 -12.36 -39.68
N GLN A 155 -2.11 -11.92 -39.00
CA GLN A 155 -0.98 -11.26 -39.67
C GLN A 155 -0.22 -12.19 -40.63
N LEU A 156 -0.12 -13.48 -40.30
CA LEU A 156 0.44 -14.51 -41.18
C LEU A 156 -0.40 -14.70 -42.45
N LYS A 157 -1.73 -14.62 -42.36
CA LYS A 157 -2.61 -14.72 -43.54
C LYS A 157 -2.55 -13.49 -44.45
N THR A 158 -2.32 -12.30 -43.90
CA THR A 158 -2.23 -11.06 -44.69
C THR A 158 -0.88 -10.87 -45.40
N LYS A 159 0.19 -11.52 -44.93
CA LYS A 159 1.53 -11.46 -45.57
C LYS A 159 1.74 -12.46 -46.72
N VAL A 160 0.78 -13.35 -46.97
CA VAL A 160 0.87 -14.41 -48.00
C VAL A 160 0.06 -14.05 -49.27
N LEU A 161 -0.26 -12.77 -49.46
CA LEU A 161 -0.92 -12.24 -50.66
C LEU A 161 -0.03 -11.21 -51.36
#